data_AF-A0A8T5EX65-F1
#
_entry.id   AF-A0A8T5EX65-F1
#
_cell.length_a   1.000
_cell.length_b   1.000
_cell.length_c   1.000
_cell.angle_alpha   90.00
_cell.angle_beta   90.00
_cell.angle_gamma   90.00
#
_symmetry.space_group_name_H-M   'P 1'
#
loop_
_entity.id
_entity.type
_entity.pdbx_description
1 polymer ?
#
loop_
_entity_poly.entity_id
_entity_poly.type
_entity_poly.pdbx_seq_one_letter_code
_entity_poly.pdbx_strand_id
1 'polypeptide(L)'
;MVKTKKGDFIELDFVGRIKSTGQIFDLTVEAIAKKEGIAAQGKFEPMVACIGSGQLIAGFDVAVSGKEVGAEFEFDLKPEDAFGRKNPKLIQLTSLSVLKKKDINPIPGMQLDVDGAMATVRSVSGGRVILDFNHPLSGKELHYWAKVRKIITDKQTQVESITKLLGIPCEVSIKEKTATLKLDQQVPKQITDVISKEIEKHVAGISIKFAG
;
A
#
# COMPACT_ATOMS: atom_id res chain seq x y z
N MET A 1 -12.02 12.69 -24.48
CA MET A 1 -11.83 12.46 -23.03
C MET A 1 -10.37 12.11 -22.80
N VAL A 2 -9.76 12.57 -21.71
CA VAL A 2 -8.33 12.32 -21.42
C VAL A 2 -8.18 10.91 -20.87
N LYS A 3 -7.24 10.14 -21.42
CA LYS A 3 -6.90 8.79 -20.95
C LYS A 3 -5.63 8.82 -20.12
N THR A 4 -5.61 8.01 -19.08
CA THR A 4 -4.45 7.80 -18.23
C THR A 4 -3.36 7.04 -18.97
N LYS A 5 -2.10 7.30 -18.60
CA LYS A 5 -0.94 6.55 -19.09
C LYS A 5 0.10 6.39 -17.98
N LYS A 6 1.04 5.46 -18.17
CA LYS A 6 2.19 5.28 -17.27
C LYS A 6 2.90 6.62 -17.03
N GLY A 7 3.22 6.90 -15.76
CA GLY A 7 3.84 8.14 -15.30
C GLY A 7 2.86 9.27 -14.99
N ASP A 8 1.57 9.15 -15.34
CA ASP A 8 0.56 10.08 -14.86
C ASP A 8 0.34 9.88 -13.36
N PHE A 9 0.25 10.98 -12.62
CA PHE A 9 -0.30 10.96 -11.28
C PHE A 9 -1.81 11.10 -11.37
N ILE A 10 -2.53 10.23 -10.68
CA ILE A 10 -3.98 10.19 -10.68
C ILE A 10 -4.52 10.19 -9.26
N GLU A 11 -5.64 10.87 -9.08
CA GLU A 11 -6.46 10.78 -7.88
C GLU A 11 -7.52 9.69 -8.10
N LEU A 12 -7.58 8.74 -7.19
CA LEU A 12 -8.37 7.52 -7.29
C LEU A 12 -9.30 7.37 -6.09
N ASP A 13 -10.53 6.94 -6.35
CA ASP A 13 -11.30 6.21 -5.36
C ASP A 13 -11.27 4.71 -5.66
N PHE A 14 -11.27 3.88 -4.62
CA PHE A 14 -11.42 2.45 -4.79
C PHE A 14 -12.04 1.75 -3.58
N VAL A 15 -12.53 0.53 -3.83
CA VAL A 15 -12.95 -0.44 -2.82
C VAL A 15 -12.39 -1.80 -3.20
N GLY A 16 -11.49 -2.33 -2.37
CA GLY A 16 -10.89 -3.65 -2.51
C GLY A 16 -11.59 -4.69 -1.65
N ARG A 17 -11.99 -5.79 -2.27
CA ARG A 17 -12.67 -6.92 -1.62
C ARG A 17 -11.92 -8.22 -1.85
N ILE A 18 -11.95 -9.11 -0.86
CA ILE A 18 -11.57 -10.51 -1.07
C ILE A 18 -12.70 -11.17 -1.87
N LYS A 19 -12.41 -11.63 -3.09
CA LYS A 19 -13.45 -12.07 -4.04
C LYS A 19 -14.30 -13.23 -3.51
N SER A 20 -13.69 -14.16 -2.77
CA SER A 20 -14.39 -15.34 -2.25
C SER A 20 -15.32 -15.07 -1.07
N THR A 21 -15.07 -14.01 -0.28
CA THR A 21 -15.85 -13.70 0.92
C THR A 21 -16.65 -12.40 0.81
N GLY A 22 -16.34 -11.55 -0.17
CA GLY A 22 -16.90 -10.21 -0.31
C GLY A 22 -16.37 -9.20 0.73
N GLN A 23 -15.53 -9.64 1.67
CA GLN A 23 -14.98 -8.82 2.74
C GLN A 23 -14.15 -7.68 2.17
N ILE A 24 -14.48 -6.44 2.55
CA ILE A 24 -13.63 -5.27 2.27
C ILE A 24 -12.37 -5.37 3.11
N PHE A 25 -11.21 -5.23 2.47
CA PHE A 25 -9.93 -5.16 3.16
C PHE A 25 -9.26 -3.78 3.02
N ASP A 26 -9.66 -3.00 2.02
CA ASP A 26 -9.12 -1.66 1.77
C ASP A 26 -10.12 -0.80 0.98
N LEU A 27 -10.20 0.50 1.27
CA LEU A 27 -11.09 1.43 0.59
C LEU A 27 -10.73 2.90 0.88
N THR A 28 -11.06 3.78 -0.07
CA THR A 28 -10.97 5.25 0.10
C THR A 28 -12.33 5.91 0.33
N VAL A 29 -13.43 5.19 0.12
CA VAL A 29 -14.78 5.78 0.06
C VAL A 29 -15.48 5.73 1.42
N GLU A 30 -15.51 6.87 2.12
CA GLU A 30 -16.09 6.99 3.47
C GLU A 30 -17.56 6.52 3.56
N ALA A 31 -18.38 6.86 2.56
CA ALA A 31 -19.79 6.50 2.54
C ALA A 31 -19.98 4.97 2.55
N ILE A 32 -19.11 4.23 1.87
CA ILE A 32 -19.13 2.77 1.84
C ILE A 32 -18.63 2.21 3.18
N ALA A 33 -17.56 2.79 3.75
CA ALA A 33 -17.09 2.41 5.08
C ALA A 33 -18.20 2.51 6.14
N LYS A 34 -18.92 3.64 6.18
CA LYS A 34 -20.04 3.88 7.11
C LYS A 34 -21.16 2.87 6.91
N LYS A 35 -21.55 2.59 5.66
CA LYS A 35 -22.60 1.64 5.32
C LYS A 35 -22.26 0.22 5.77
N GLU A 36 -21.00 -0.18 5.65
CA GLU A 36 -20.52 -1.53 5.97
C GLU A 36 -20.05 -1.66 7.44
N GLY A 37 -20.19 -0.60 8.25
CA GLY A 37 -19.77 -0.60 9.65
C GLY A 37 -18.25 -0.72 9.85
N ILE A 38 -17.46 -0.31 8.85
CA ILE A 38 -16.00 -0.37 8.90
C ILE A 38 -15.50 0.85 9.68
N ALA A 39 -14.89 0.59 10.84
CA ALA A 39 -14.25 1.61 11.63
C ALA A 39 -13.05 2.20 10.88
N ALA A 40 -12.93 3.53 10.93
CA ALA A 40 -11.83 4.24 10.29
C ALA A 40 -10.53 3.96 11.05
N GLN A 41 -9.54 3.37 10.37
CA GLN A 41 -8.15 3.30 10.86
C GLN A 41 -7.34 4.55 10.42
N GLY A 42 -8.00 5.54 9.80
CA GLY A 42 -7.41 6.75 9.24
C GLY A 42 -8.47 7.60 8.53
N LYS A 43 -8.06 8.52 7.66
CA LYS A 43 -9.01 9.26 6.81
C LYS A 43 -9.34 8.45 5.55
N PHE A 44 -10.62 8.30 5.27
CA PHE A 44 -11.10 7.80 3.99
C PHE A 44 -11.06 8.93 2.96
N GLU A 45 -9.91 9.10 2.32
CA GLU A 45 -9.65 10.13 1.32
C GLU A 45 -9.17 9.50 0.01
N PRO A 46 -9.45 10.14 -1.15
CA PRO A 46 -8.94 9.66 -2.43
C PRO A 46 -7.42 9.49 -2.40
N MET A 47 -6.94 8.40 -2.99
CA MET A 47 -5.52 8.11 -3.08
C MET A 47 -4.92 8.82 -4.29
N VAL A 48 -3.78 9.49 -4.11
CA VAL A 48 -2.95 9.92 -5.23
C VAL A 48 -1.86 8.87 -5.48
N ALA A 49 -1.73 8.43 -6.73
CA ALA A 49 -0.71 7.48 -7.15
C ALA A 49 -0.16 7.80 -8.54
N CYS A 50 1.12 7.56 -8.75
CA CYS A 50 1.76 7.57 -10.07
C CYS A 50 1.64 6.19 -10.72
N ILE A 51 1.06 6.13 -11.92
CA ILE A 51 0.83 4.85 -12.62
C ILE A 51 2.18 4.23 -13.00
N GLY A 52 2.41 3.01 -12.54
CA GLY A 52 3.62 2.24 -12.80
C GLY A 52 4.82 2.64 -11.93
N SER A 53 4.59 3.37 -10.84
CA SER A 53 5.63 3.67 -9.83
C SER A 53 5.77 2.58 -8.77
N GLY A 54 4.84 1.63 -8.71
CA GLY A 54 4.77 0.61 -7.65
C GLY A 54 3.98 1.06 -6.40
N GLN A 55 3.32 2.23 -6.44
CA GLN A 55 2.37 2.64 -5.39
C GLN A 55 1.11 1.78 -5.35
N LEU A 56 0.71 1.26 -6.51
CA LEU A 56 -0.42 0.35 -6.65
C LEU A 56 0.11 -1.07 -6.83
N ILE A 57 -0.68 -2.07 -6.42
CA ILE A 57 -0.39 -3.46 -6.76
C ILE A 57 -0.39 -3.65 -8.28
N ALA A 58 0.46 -4.54 -8.79
CA ALA A 58 0.78 -4.65 -10.21
C ALA A 58 -0.47 -4.76 -11.12
N GLY A 59 -1.44 -5.57 -10.72
CA GLY A 59 -2.69 -5.72 -11.47
C GLY A 59 -3.55 -4.48 -11.48
N PHE A 60 -3.55 -3.69 -10.39
CA PHE A 60 -4.26 -2.41 -10.34
C PHE A 60 -3.59 -1.41 -11.29
N ASP A 61 -2.26 -1.31 -11.27
CA ASP A 61 -1.48 -0.45 -12.17
C ASP A 61 -1.81 -0.74 -13.65
N VAL A 62 -1.94 -2.01 -14.02
CA VAL A 62 -2.37 -2.42 -15.35
C VAL A 62 -3.83 -2.04 -15.63
N ALA A 63 -4.72 -2.30 -14.68
CA ALA A 63 -6.16 -2.06 -14.85
C ALA A 63 -6.51 -0.58 -15.02
N VAL A 64 -5.77 0.32 -14.36
CA VAL A 64 -6.01 1.77 -14.41
C VAL A 64 -5.41 2.43 -15.65
N SER A 65 -4.42 1.80 -16.29
CA SER A 65 -3.77 2.33 -17.49
C SER A 65 -4.74 2.38 -18.68
N GLY A 66 -4.77 3.52 -19.38
CA GLY A 66 -5.65 3.73 -20.54
C GLY A 66 -7.13 3.99 -20.21
N LYS A 67 -7.49 4.05 -18.92
CA LYS A 67 -8.83 4.43 -18.46
C LYS A 67 -9.05 5.92 -18.64
N GLU A 68 -10.30 6.32 -18.85
CA GLU A 68 -10.66 7.73 -19.00
C GLU A 68 -10.79 8.40 -17.64
N VAL A 69 -10.41 9.67 -17.56
CA VAL A 69 -10.70 10.48 -16.38
C VAL A 69 -12.21 10.57 -16.19
N GLY A 70 -12.67 10.32 -14.96
CA GLY A 70 -14.07 10.21 -14.57
C GLY A 70 -14.64 8.79 -14.66
N ALA A 71 -13.94 7.86 -15.30
CA ALA A 71 -14.43 6.50 -15.49
C ALA A 71 -14.46 5.72 -14.17
N GLU A 72 -15.56 4.99 -13.99
CA GLU A 72 -15.72 3.96 -12.98
C GLU A 72 -15.62 2.59 -13.64
N PHE A 73 -14.91 1.66 -13.01
CA PHE A 73 -14.69 0.33 -13.54
C PHE A 73 -14.39 -0.66 -12.43
N GLU A 74 -14.63 -1.93 -12.75
CA GLU A 74 -14.35 -3.05 -11.87
C GLU A 74 -13.39 -4.02 -12.54
N PHE A 75 -12.60 -4.72 -11.74
CA PHE A 75 -11.67 -5.74 -12.21
C PHE A 75 -11.31 -6.71 -11.10
N ASP A 76 -11.00 -7.94 -11.51
CA ASP A 76 -10.53 -8.99 -10.62
C ASP A 76 -9.02 -9.14 -10.76
N LEU A 77 -8.35 -9.38 -9.64
CA LEU A 77 -6.94 -9.69 -9.59
C LEU A 77 -6.72 -11.10 -9.06
N LYS A 78 -5.94 -11.87 -9.82
CA LYS A 78 -5.40 -13.14 -9.35
C LYS A 78 -4.31 -12.88 -8.30
N PRO A 79 -3.97 -13.88 -7.46
CA PRO A 79 -2.94 -13.70 -6.44
C PRO A 79 -1.62 -13.17 -7.01
N GLU A 80 -1.21 -13.61 -8.21
CA GLU A 80 0.05 -13.23 -8.85
C GLU A 80 0.11 -11.74 -9.21
N ASP A 81 -1.05 -11.13 -9.49
CA ASP A 81 -1.18 -9.72 -9.85
C ASP A 81 -1.48 -8.83 -8.63
N ALA A 82 -1.59 -9.43 -7.44
CA ALA A 82 -1.90 -8.79 -6.17
C ALA A 82 -0.79 -9.03 -5.12
N PHE A 83 -1.06 -9.81 -4.08
CA PHE A 83 -0.14 -10.06 -2.95
C PHE A 83 0.68 -11.35 -3.08
N GLY A 84 0.78 -11.87 -4.30
CA GLY A 84 1.47 -13.12 -4.62
C GLY A 84 0.75 -14.38 -4.17
N ARG A 85 1.26 -15.53 -4.62
CA ARG A 85 0.87 -16.84 -4.08
C ARG A 85 1.43 -17.02 -2.67
N LYS A 86 0.77 -17.84 -1.87
CA LYS A 86 1.38 -18.32 -0.62
C LYS A 86 2.65 -19.11 -0.93
N ASN A 87 3.72 -18.75 -0.24
CA ASN A 87 4.97 -19.47 -0.24
C ASN A 87 4.97 -20.51 0.90
N PRO A 88 5.00 -21.82 0.60
CA PRO A 88 5.02 -22.86 1.63
C PRO A 88 6.24 -22.78 2.55
N LYS A 89 7.36 -22.19 2.09
CA LYS A 89 8.58 -22.01 2.91
C LYS A 89 8.40 -20.97 4.02
N LEU A 90 7.39 -20.11 3.90
CA LEU A 90 7.01 -19.13 4.93
C LEU A 90 6.02 -19.71 5.94
N ILE A 91 5.68 -21.00 5.84
CA ILE A 91 4.89 -21.69 6.86
C ILE A 91 5.86 -22.47 7.74
N GLN A 92 5.93 -22.09 9.01
CA GLN A 92 6.90 -22.62 9.95
C GLN A 92 6.22 -23.28 11.14
N LEU A 93 6.89 -24.29 11.69
CA LEU A 93 6.46 -24.99 12.89
C LEU A 93 7.23 -24.46 14.09
N THR A 94 6.52 -24.10 15.16
CA THR A 94 7.13 -23.80 16.46
C THR A 94 6.47 -24.62 17.57
N SER A 95 7.08 -24.62 18.75
CA SER A 95 6.49 -25.27 19.92
C SER A 95 5.63 -24.29 20.71
N LEU A 96 4.51 -24.79 21.24
CA LEU A 96 3.64 -24.02 22.12
C LEU A 96 4.40 -23.51 23.35
N SER A 97 5.33 -24.31 23.87
CA SER A 97 6.15 -23.96 25.02
C SER A 97 7.03 -22.73 24.78
N VAL A 98 7.56 -22.55 23.56
CA VAL A 98 8.35 -21.36 23.20
C VAL A 98 7.48 -20.10 23.23
N LEU A 99 6.27 -20.16 22.67
CA LEU A 99 5.33 -19.03 22.69
C LEU A 99 4.87 -18.70 24.11
N LYS A 100 4.55 -19.72 24.92
CA LYS A 100 4.19 -19.53 26.33
C LYS A 100 5.30 -18.90 27.18
N LYS A 101 6.57 -19.20 26.90
CA LYS A 101 7.71 -18.52 27.57
C LYS A 101 7.77 -17.02 27.27
N LYS A 102 7.19 -16.59 26.16
CA LYS A 102 7.00 -15.17 25.79
C LYS A 102 5.62 -14.63 26.24
N ASP A 103 4.91 -15.35 27.11
CA ASP A 103 3.54 -15.06 27.56
C ASP A 103 2.48 -14.96 26.45
N ILE A 104 2.72 -15.66 25.34
CA ILE A 104 1.80 -15.73 24.20
C ILE A 104 0.95 -16.99 24.32
N ASN A 105 -0.37 -16.80 24.32
CA ASN A 105 -1.35 -17.89 24.20
C ASN A 105 -1.94 -17.91 22.78
N PRO A 106 -1.35 -18.67 21.84
CA PRO A 106 -1.73 -18.61 20.44
C PRO A 106 -3.12 -19.23 20.20
N ILE A 107 -3.94 -18.57 19.39
CA ILE A 107 -5.21 -19.09 18.87
C ILE A 107 -5.23 -18.99 17.34
N PRO A 108 -5.85 -19.95 16.61
CA PRO A 108 -5.96 -19.85 15.16
C PRO A 108 -6.53 -18.50 14.69
N GLY A 109 -5.90 -17.91 13.68
CA GLY A 109 -6.23 -16.57 13.17
C GLY A 109 -5.52 -15.42 13.88
N MET A 110 -4.93 -15.63 15.05
CA MET A 110 -4.18 -14.60 15.77
C MET A 110 -2.94 -14.18 14.98
N GLN A 111 -2.70 -12.87 14.89
CA GLN A 111 -1.46 -12.32 14.36
C GLN A 111 -0.47 -12.11 15.50
N LEU A 112 0.79 -12.50 15.28
CA LEU A 112 1.89 -12.44 16.23
C LEU A 112 3.07 -11.74 15.59
N ASP A 113 3.72 -10.85 16.34
CA ASP A 113 5.08 -10.42 16.00
C ASP A 113 6.07 -11.48 16.52
N VAL A 114 6.82 -12.08 15.60
CA VAL A 114 7.89 -13.03 15.90
C VAL A 114 9.20 -12.44 15.42
N ASP A 115 9.93 -11.83 16.35
CA ASP A 115 11.25 -11.25 16.15
C ASP A 115 11.29 -10.21 15.01
N GLY A 116 10.25 -9.38 14.93
CA GLY A 116 10.06 -8.32 13.93
C GLY A 116 9.30 -8.78 12.67
N ALA A 117 8.91 -10.05 12.59
CA ALA A 117 8.14 -10.59 11.48
C ALA A 117 6.72 -10.96 11.91
N MET A 118 5.73 -10.36 11.24
CA MET A 118 4.32 -10.68 11.48
C MET A 118 3.99 -12.08 10.94
N ALA A 119 3.38 -12.91 11.77
CA ALA A 119 2.90 -14.25 11.43
C ALA A 119 1.45 -14.45 11.86
N THR A 120 0.69 -15.23 11.09
CA THR A 120 -0.65 -15.67 11.46
C THR A 120 -0.61 -17.08 12.02
N VAL A 121 -1.19 -17.31 13.20
CA VAL A 121 -1.36 -18.66 13.76
C VAL A 121 -2.34 -19.43 12.89
N ARG A 122 -1.88 -20.50 12.23
CA ARG A 122 -2.73 -21.35 11.39
C ARG A 122 -3.44 -22.43 12.21
N SER A 123 -2.73 -23.04 13.15
CA SER A 123 -3.28 -24.10 13.99
C SER A 123 -2.44 -24.30 15.25
N VAL A 124 -3.09 -24.78 16.31
CA VAL A 124 -2.46 -25.17 17.57
C VAL A 124 -2.93 -26.58 17.90
N SER A 125 -2.01 -27.54 17.95
CA SER A 125 -2.35 -28.96 18.17
C SER A 125 -1.16 -29.74 18.73
N GLY A 126 -1.38 -30.57 19.75
CA GLY A 126 -0.35 -31.48 20.27
C GLY A 126 0.94 -30.79 20.72
N GLY A 127 0.83 -29.60 21.32
CA GLY A 127 1.97 -28.79 21.75
C GLY A 127 2.76 -28.13 20.62
N ARG A 128 2.27 -28.21 19.37
CA ARG A 128 2.87 -27.59 18.19
C ARG A 128 1.97 -26.48 17.68
N VAL A 129 2.59 -25.44 17.12
CA VAL A 129 1.93 -24.27 16.56
C VAL A 129 2.45 -24.06 15.15
N ILE A 130 1.54 -23.97 14.18
CA ILE A 130 1.90 -23.64 12.79
C ILE A 130 1.71 -22.13 12.61
N LEU A 131 2.76 -21.45 12.20
CA LEU A 131 2.79 -20.03 11.91
C LEU A 131 2.92 -19.81 10.41
N ASP A 132 2.11 -18.90 9.85
CA ASP A 132 2.14 -18.51 8.45
C ASP A 132 2.66 -17.06 8.34
N PHE A 133 3.86 -16.90 7.79
CA PHE A 133 4.53 -15.61 7.59
C PHE A 133 4.23 -14.99 6.21
N ASN A 134 3.33 -15.58 5.42
CA ASN A 134 2.86 -14.94 4.19
C ASN A 134 2.06 -13.67 4.50
N HIS A 135 1.99 -12.75 3.54
CA HIS A 135 1.06 -11.62 3.65
C HIS A 135 -0.37 -12.16 3.85
N PRO A 136 -1.21 -11.54 4.69
CA PRO A 136 -2.56 -12.04 4.99
C PRO A 136 -3.44 -12.24 3.75
N LEU A 137 -3.18 -11.47 2.69
CA LEU A 137 -3.89 -11.53 1.41
C LEU A 137 -3.20 -12.41 0.35
N SER A 138 -2.03 -13.00 0.61
CA SER A 138 -1.38 -13.91 -0.33
C SER A 138 -2.25 -15.14 -0.62
N GLY A 139 -2.32 -15.51 -1.89
CA GLY A 139 -3.14 -16.60 -2.40
C GLY A 139 -4.63 -16.28 -2.51
N LYS A 140 -5.07 -15.05 -2.22
CA LYS A 140 -6.47 -14.63 -2.38
C LYS A 140 -6.66 -13.95 -3.74
N GLU A 141 -7.78 -14.25 -4.39
CA GLU A 141 -8.30 -13.42 -5.48
C GLU A 141 -8.97 -12.19 -4.89
N LEU A 142 -8.74 -11.04 -5.53
CA LEU A 142 -9.30 -9.76 -5.11
C LEU A 142 -10.22 -9.23 -6.19
N HIS A 143 -11.22 -8.47 -5.76
CA HIS A 143 -12.12 -7.73 -6.62
C HIS A 143 -12.05 -6.25 -6.25
N TYR A 144 -11.87 -5.40 -7.24
CA TYR A 144 -11.82 -3.95 -7.05
C TYR A 144 -12.91 -3.27 -7.85
N TRP A 145 -13.58 -2.32 -7.20
CA TRP A 145 -14.20 -1.18 -7.86
C TRP A 145 -13.25 0.01 -7.75
N ALA A 146 -13.09 0.78 -8.83
CA ALA A 146 -12.24 1.96 -8.85
C ALA A 146 -12.83 3.10 -9.71
N LYS A 147 -12.49 4.34 -9.35
CA LYS A 147 -12.82 5.55 -10.09
C LYS A 147 -11.60 6.43 -10.28
N VAL A 148 -11.28 6.78 -11.52
CA VAL A 148 -10.27 7.82 -11.80
C VAL A 148 -10.94 9.17 -11.65
N ARG A 149 -10.63 9.92 -10.59
CA ARG A 149 -11.24 11.23 -10.35
C ARG A 149 -10.65 12.31 -11.26
N LYS A 150 -9.33 12.41 -11.30
CA LYS A 150 -8.59 13.41 -12.09
C LYS A 150 -7.11 13.02 -12.25
N ILE A 151 -6.45 13.66 -13.21
CA ILE A 151 -4.98 13.66 -13.30
C ILE A 151 -4.44 14.80 -12.44
N ILE A 152 -3.44 14.50 -11.62
CA ILE A 152 -2.76 15.46 -10.76
C ILE A 152 -1.59 16.06 -11.54
N THR A 153 -1.66 17.36 -11.80
CA THR A 153 -0.57 18.15 -12.39
C THR A 153 0.16 19.00 -11.36
N ASP A 154 -0.40 19.17 -10.17
CA ASP A 154 0.21 19.91 -9.08
C ASP A 154 1.47 19.21 -8.58
N LYS A 155 2.60 19.91 -8.68
CA LYS A 155 3.91 19.32 -8.36
C LYS A 155 4.05 18.99 -6.88
N GLN A 156 3.41 19.75 -6.00
CA GLN A 156 3.53 19.53 -4.56
C GLN A 156 2.86 18.22 -4.20
N THR A 157 1.63 18.02 -4.66
CA THR A 157 0.88 16.77 -4.48
C THR A 157 1.60 15.57 -5.11
N GLN A 158 2.24 15.75 -6.28
CA GLN A 158 3.05 14.70 -6.90
C GLN A 158 4.24 14.29 -6.01
N VAL A 159 4.97 15.26 -5.46
CA VAL A 159 6.10 14.99 -4.55
C VAL A 159 5.61 14.34 -3.26
N GLU A 160 4.56 14.87 -2.63
CA GLU A 160 3.95 14.33 -1.41
C GLU A 160 3.50 12.87 -1.58
N SER A 161 2.95 12.54 -2.75
CA SER A 161 2.57 11.16 -3.09
C SER A 161 3.78 10.21 -3.08
N ILE A 162 4.91 10.62 -3.66
CA ILE A 162 6.14 9.81 -3.68
C ILE A 162 6.78 9.73 -2.30
N THR A 163 6.81 10.82 -1.52
CA THR A 163 7.38 10.77 -0.15
C THR A 163 6.56 9.85 0.76
N LYS A 164 5.23 9.85 0.61
CA LYS A 164 4.33 8.92 1.31
C LYS A 164 4.60 7.46 0.91
N LEU A 165 4.83 7.17 -0.38
CA LEU A 165 5.23 5.84 -0.85
C LEU A 165 6.52 5.36 -0.18
N LEU A 166 7.50 6.25 -0.08
CA LEU A 166 8.80 5.94 0.52
C LEU A 166 8.75 5.81 2.05
N GLY A 167 7.60 6.09 2.67
CA GLY A 167 7.44 6.07 4.12
C GLY A 167 8.23 7.19 4.82
N ILE A 168 8.43 8.31 4.14
CA ILE A 168 9.23 9.44 4.64
C ILE A 168 8.28 10.52 5.15
N PRO A 169 8.10 10.69 6.47
CA PRO A 169 7.36 11.82 7.01
C PRO A 169 8.16 13.10 6.72
N CYS A 170 7.58 14.01 5.94
CA CYS A 170 8.19 15.28 5.64
C CYS A 170 7.16 16.34 5.27
N GLU A 171 7.49 17.60 5.54
CA GLU A 171 6.76 18.74 4.98
C GLU A 171 7.35 19.07 3.61
N VAL A 172 6.49 19.16 2.59
CA VAL A 172 6.88 19.50 1.23
C VAL A 172 6.45 20.93 0.94
N SER A 173 7.37 21.74 0.42
CA SER A 173 7.05 23.08 -0.08
C SER A 173 7.70 23.30 -1.44
N ILE A 174 6.98 23.91 -2.38
CA ILE A 174 7.50 24.19 -3.73
C ILE A 174 7.68 25.68 -3.94
N LYS A 175 8.86 26.06 -4.43
CA LYS A 175 9.13 27.38 -5.00
C LYS A 175 9.66 27.18 -6.41
N GLU A 176 8.91 27.69 -7.39
CA GLU A 176 9.19 27.54 -8.82
C GLU A 176 9.33 26.07 -9.24
N LYS A 177 10.57 25.61 -9.45
CA LYS A 177 10.90 24.23 -9.85
C LYS A 177 11.69 23.48 -8.78
N THR A 178 11.78 24.04 -7.58
CA THR A 178 12.49 23.42 -6.46
C THR A 178 11.49 23.00 -5.38
N ALA A 179 11.45 21.71 -5.06
CA ALA A 179 10.76 21.21 -3.89
C ALA A 179 11.73 21.13 -2.71
N THR A 180 11.35 21.75 -1.60
CA THR A 180 12.08 21.68 -0.33
C THR A 180 11.35 20.72 0.59
N LEU A 181 12.06 19.65 0.99
CA LEU A 181 11.59 18.64 1.91
C LEU A 181 12.19 18.93 3.28
N LYS A 182 11.35 19.17 4.27
CA LYS A 182 11.76 19.31 5.66
C LYS A 182 11.53 17.98 6.36
N LEU A 183 12.62 17.36 6.78
CA LEU A 183 12.63 16.07 7.46
C LEU A 183 12.61 16.29 8.97
N ASP A 184 11.94 15.40 9.70
CA ASP A 184 11.87 15.49 11.17
C ASP A 184 13.23 15.23 11.85
N GLN A 185 14.14 14.58 11.14
CA GLN A 185 15.47 14.22 11.62
C GLN A 185 16.51 14.43 10.53
N GLN A 186 17.75 14.64 10.95
CA GLN A 186 18.87 14.68 10.01
C GLN A 186 19.08 13.31 9.38
N VAL A 187 19.02 13.28 8.05
CA VAL A 187 19.21 12.09 7.25
C VAL A 187 20.56 12.20 6.51
N PRO A 188 21.40 11.14 6.53
CA PRO A 188 22.67 11.12 5.82
C PRO A 188 22.53 11.46 4.33
N LYS A 189 23.54 12.15 3.78
CA LYS A 189 23.53 12.62 2.38
C LYS A 189 23.27 11.51 1.37
N GLN A 190 23.80 10.31 1.62
CA GLN A 190 23.61 9.14 0.75
C GLN A 190 22.12 8.77 0.61
N ILE A 191 21.36 8.88 1.70
CA ILE A 191 19.93 8.58 1.71
C ILE A 191 19.16 9.72 1.06
N THR A 192 19.49 10.98 1.37
CA THR A 192 18.84 12.14 0.74
C THR A 192 19.04 12.14 -0.78
N ASP A 193 20.21 11.75 -1.28
CA ASP A 193 20.50 11.65 -2.72
C ASP A 193 19.64 10.56 -3.39
N VAL A 194 19.39 9.43 -2.70
CA VAL A 194 18.48 8.38 -3.19
C VAL A 194 17.04 8.87 -3.24
N ILE A 195 16.59 9.54 -2.18
CA ILE A 195 15.24 10.13 -2.10
C ILE A 195 15.03 11.12 -3.25
N SER A 196 15.97 12.05 -3.46
CA SER A 196 15.90 13.02 -4.56
C SER A 196 15.74 12.33 -5.91
N LYS A 197 16.61 11.34 -6.20
CA LYS A 197 16.57 10.62 -7.48
C LYS A 197 15.26 9.91 -7.71
N GLU A 198 14.70 9.27 -6.68
CA GLU A 198 13.43 8.55 -6.85
C GLU A 198 12.26 9.52 -7.06
N ILE A 199 12.24 10.68 -6.38
CA ILE A 199 11.22 11.70 -6.63
C ILE A 199 11.37 12.29 -8.03
N GLU A 200 12.58 12.71 -8.43
CA GLU A 200 12.85 13.35 -9.72
C GLU A 200 12.58 12.43 -10.92
N LYS A 201 12.74 11.12 -10.73
CA LYS A 201 12.40 10.09 -11.71
C LYS A 201 10.92 10.08 -12.08
N HIS A 202 10.03 10.34 -11.12
CA HIS A 202 8.58 10.34 -11.34
C HIS A 202 8.02 11.75 -11.56
N VAL A 203 8.57 12.75 -10.88
CA VAL A 203 8.10 14.13 -10.92
C VAL A 203 8.95 14.94 -11.89
N ALA A 204 8.58 14.93 -13.17
CA ALA A 204 9.35 15.62 -14.20
C ALA A 204 9.53 17.12 -13.93
N GLY A 205 10.76 17.62 -14.10
CA GLY A 205 11.10 19.04 -14.06
C GLY A 205 11.17 19.66 -12.67
N ILE A 206 11.23 18.86 -11.60
CA ILE A 206 11.48 19.32 -10.23
C ILE A 206 12.95 19.06 -9.83
N SER A 207 13.48 19.90 -8.95
CA SER A 207 14.74 19.63 -8.23
C SER A 207 14.47 19.54 -6.74
N ILE A 208 15.11 18.60 -6.05
CA ILE A 208 14.87 18.35 -4.63
C ILE A 208 15.97 19.00 -3.76
N LYS A 209 15.53 19.72 -2.72
CA LYS A 209 16.38 20.23 -1.64
C LYS A 209 15.85 19.76 -0.30
N PHE A 210 16.74 19.60 0.67
CA PHE A 210 16.37 19.29 2.04
C PHE A 210 16.58 20.52 2.91
N ALA A 211 15.57 20.87 3.71
CA ALA A 211 15.74 21.81 4.80
C ALA A 211 16.34 21.05 5.98
N GLY A 212 17.46 21.56 6.50
CA GLY A 212 18.11 21.05 7.71
C GLY A 212 17.54 21.65 8.98
#